data_AF-A0A8S2LAX4-F1
#
_entry.id   AF-A0A8S2LAX4-F1
#
_cell.length_a   1.000
_cell.length_b   1.000
_cell.length_c   1.000
_cell.angle_alpha   90.00
_cell.angle_beta   90.00
_cell.angle_gamma   90.00
#
_symmetry.space_group_name_H-M   'P 1'
#
loop_
_entity.id
_entity.type
_entity.pdbx_description
1 polymer ?
#
loop_
_entity_poly.entity_id
_entity_poly.type
_entity_poly.pdbx_seq_one_letter_code
_entity_poly.pdbx_strand_id
1 'polypeptide(L)'
;MSRTIQVKNAVVFDNADLGIGYITAIEHQEINPSYLRPTFYDTGSGSSVIDSVIIGDTGLASTPIIPSTAGLVVMWDRGLRVRNVAFINFPSNETRAIFGPIILGRCTNRCGGWLVKFSNMTFVNVTIRGKFRWEYDALYYDEDGTLGGQPDSIIMAPDGITNTSSACTPVQNFENALQCPLSEGSWLRISLRHPSQHNLGRLFISDEENSTIIIPWLQEQLTYPNGYSVVSRANQTYTFAFETNIQPKDLCYTGVIYDVAPSDYLIIQHQMNVVPAKADIIFGQSMTSGSLMPLSGWNNSNGDWYYDNVTSLLSYIAKNPSTANTSIDIEILFRVYICPCYNCGCPTTTTTTTTTTTTTSETTTTTTSATTATTTSATTTTATTTTTVTTTTVTIYVNMF
;
A
#
# COMPACT_ATOMS: atom_id res chain seq x y z
N MET A 1 -2.34 -18.45 -6.50
CA MET A 1 -1.75 -18.51 -5.14
C MET A 1 -0.54 -17.59 -5.12
N SER A 2 -0.61 -16.42 -4.45
CA SER A 2 0.59 -15.59 -4.26
C SER A 2 1.60 -16.38 -3.41
N ARG A 3 2.70 -16.79 -4.04
CA ARG A 3 3.85 -17.39 -3.36
C ARG A 3 4.82 -16.27 -3.01
N THR A 4 5.35 -16.28 -1.80
CA THR A 4 6.42 -15.37 -1.39
C THR A 4 7.63 -15.54 -2.31
N ILE A 5 8.28 -14.43 -2.64
CA ILE A 5 9.44 -14.42 -3.56
C ILE A 5 10.68 -13.99 -2.78
N GLN A 6 11.73 -14.80 -2.88
CA GLN A 6 13.02 -14.51 -2.26
C GLN A 6 14.12 -14.39 -3.30
N VAL A 7 14.82 -13.25 -3.29
CA VAL A 7 16.07 -13.03 -4.02
C VAL A 7 17.20 -13.13 -3.00
N LYS A 8 18.13 -14.08 -3.18
CA LYS A 8 19.21 -14.37 -2.23
C LYS A 8 20.54 -14.49 -2.97
N ASN A 9 21.63 -13.97 -2.40
CA ASN A 9 22.99 -14.13 -2.95
C ASN A 9 23.10 -13.69 -4.42
N ALA A 10 22.39 -12.62 -4.78
CA ALA A 10 22.30 -12.15 -6.15
C ALA A 10 23.21 -10.94 -6.39
N VAL A 11 23.71 -10.83 -7.61
CA VAL A 11 24.27 -9.57 -8.14
C VAL A 11 23.33 -9.11 -9.24
N VAL A 12 22.72 -7.94 -9.05
CA VAL A 12 21.81 -7.32 -10.01
C VAL A 12 22.47 -6.07 -10.55
N PHE A 13 22.51 -5.94 -11.86
CA PHE A 13 22.95 -4.73 -12.53
C PHE A 13 22.16 -4.59 -13.83
N ASP A 14 21.70 -3.39 -14.11
CA ASP A 14 21.07 -3.04 -15.37
C ASP A 14 21.48 -1.61 -15.72
N ASN A 15 21.98 -1.43 -16.93
CA ASN A 15 22.47 -0.15 -17.39
C ASN A 15 21.36 0.76 -17.94
N ALA A 16 20.16 0.24 -18.19
CA ALA A 16 19.08 1.00 -18.84
C ALA A 16 17.85 1.24 -17.94
N ASP A 17 17.32 0.20 -17.28
CA ASP A 17 15.99 0.26 -16.64
C ASP A 17 16.00 0.04 -15.11
N LEU A 18 17.20 -0.07 -14.51
CA LEU A 18 17.54 -0.29 -13.08
C LEU A 18 16.70 -1.34 -12.31
N GLY A 19 17.42 -2.39 -11.87
CA GLY A 19 17.22 -3.05 -10.58
C GLY A 19 16.20 -4.19 -10.50
N ILE A 20 15.78 -4.48 -9.27
CA ILE A 20 14.70 -5.42 -8.96
C ILE A 20 13.38 -4.63 -8.90
N GLY A 21 12.45 -4.94 -9.80
CA GLY A 21 11.08 -4.44 -9.77
C GLY A 21 10.09 -5.52 -9.40
N TYR A 22 9.31 -5.31 -8.34
CA TYR A 22 8.21 -6.20 -7.99
C TYR A 22 6.96 -5.86 -8.81
N ILE A 23 6.46 -6.84 -9.58
CA ILE A 23 5.18 -6.75 -10.29
C ILE A 23 4.19 -7.67 -9.56
N THR A 24 3.08 -7.11 -9.08
CA THR A 24 2.03 -7.91 -8.42
C THR A 24 0.85 -8.12 -9.37
N ALA A 25 0.36 -9.36 -9.45
CA ALA A 25 -0.83 -9.69 -10.23
C ALA A 25 -2.09 -9.07 -9.60
N ILE A 26 -2.89 -8.42 -10.44
CA ILE A 26 -3.94 -7.45 -10.08
C ILE A 26 -5.12 -8.06 -9.29
N GLU A 27 -5.38 -9.36 -9.45
CA GLU A 27 -6.59 -10.01 -8.93
C GLU A 27 -6.44 -10.60 -7.51
N HIS A 28 -5.25 -10.55 -6.91
CA HIS A 28 -4.98 -11.25 -5.64
C HIS A 28 -5.26 -10.44 -4.37
N GLN A 29 -5.70 -9.18 -4.49
CA GLN A 29 -5.56 -8.19 -3.41
C GLN A 29 -6.83 -7.81 -2.63
N GLU A 30 -7.96 -8.49 -2.81
CA GLU A 30 -9.13 -8.15 -1.99
C GLU A 30 -8.91 -8.50 -0.51
N ILE A 31 -8.18 -9.58 -0.18
CA ILE A 31 -7.77 -9.91 1.20
C ILE A 31 -6.51 -10.79 1.16
N ASN A 32 -5.41 -10.34 1.78
CA ASN A 32 -4.28 -11.25 2.04
C ASN A 32 -4.77 -12.35 2.98
N PRO A 33 -4.70 -13.63 2.57
CA PRO A 33 -5.17 -14.71 3.42
C PRO A 33 -4.48 -14.67 4.78
N SER A 34 -5.24 -14.90 5.84
CA SER A 34 -4.73 -14.87 7.22
C SER A 34 -3.49 -15.78 7.42
N TYR A 35 -3.37 -16.85 6.63
CA TYR A 35 -2.22 -17.77 6.68
C TYR A 35 -0.90 -17.19 6.13
N LEU A 36 -0.93 -16.11 5.32
CA LEU A 36 0.31 -15.48 4.82
C LEU A 36 0.93 -14.55 5.86
N ARG A 37 0.12 -13.94 6.73
CA ARG A 37 0.56 -12.94 7.71
C ARG A 37 1.69 -13.42 8.64
N PRO A 38 1.68 -14.66 9.16
CA PRO A 38 2.77 -15.16 10.01
C PRO A 38 4.12 -15.25 9.29
N THR A 39 4.13 -15.31 7.96
CA THR A 39 5.37 -15.37 7.15
C THR A 39 5.87 -13.98 6.75
N PHE A 40 5.09 -12.93 6.98
CA PHE A 40 5.51 -11.58 6.62
C PHE A 40 6.80 -11.20 7.30
N TYR A 41 7.71 -10.63 6.52
CA TYR A 41 9.03 -10.20 6.97
C TYR A 41 9.96 -11.33 7.45
N ASP A 42 9.55 -12.59 7.42
CA ASP A 42 10.44 -13.70 7.71
C ASP A 42 11.38 -13.97 6.52
N THR A 43 12.69 -14.07 6.77
CA THR A 43 13.67 -14.27 5.69
C THR A 43 13.79 -15.73 5.22
N GLY A 44 13.12 -16.67 5.90
CA GLY A 44 13.03 -18.09 5.54
C GLY A 44 11.82 -18.42 4.67
N SER A 45 10.71 -17.70 4.85
CA SER A 45 9.40 -18.03 4.29
C SER A 45 8.66 -16.83 3.66
N GLY A 46 9.00 -15.60 4.02
CA GLY A 46 8.43 -14.35 3.51
C GLY A 46 9.12 -13.82 2.24
N SER A 47 8.52 -12.80 1.62
CA SER A 47 9.13 -12.13 0.47
C SER A 47 10.34 -11.30 0.90
N SER A 48 11.47 -11.47 0.23
CA SER A 48 12.71 -10.82 0.67
C SER A 48 13.76 -10.60 -0.41
N VAL A 49 14.58 -9.56 -0.25
CA VAL A 49 15.87 -9.41 -0.94
C VAL A 49 16.96 -9.51 0.10
N ILE A 50 17.78 -10.55 0.05
CA ILE A 50 18.81 -10.79 1.08
C ILE A 50 20.19 -11.09 0.51
N ASP A 51 21.21 -10.66 1.25
CA ASP A 51 22.60 -11.04 1.02
C ASP A 51 23.02 -10.77 -0.45
N SER A 52 22.67 -9.61 -0.99
CA SER A 52 22.73 -9.30 -2.44
C SER A 52 23.39 -7.96 -2.73
N VAL A 53 23.84 -7.77 -3.97
CA VAL A 53 24.42 -6.51 -4.46
C VAL A 53 23.59 -6.00 -5.63
N ILE A 54 23.23 -4.72 -5.57
CA ILE A 54 22.48 -4.02 -6.62
C ILE A 54 23.34 -2.86 -7.12
N ILE A 55 23.78 -2.95 -8.37
CA ILE A 55 24.64 -1.97 -9.03
C ILE A 55 23.79 -1.15 -9.99
N GLY A 56 23.85 0.17 -9.83
CA GLY A 56 23.13 1.13 -10.65
C GLY A 56 23.87 1.48 -11.94
N ASP A 57 23.95 2.78 -12.22
CA ASP A 57 24.60 3.31 -13.42
C ASP A 57 26.05 2.81 -13.51
N THR A 58 26.43 2.06 -14.54
CA THR A 58 27.84 1.65 -14.74
C THR A 58 28.61 2.55 -15.70
N GLY A 59 27.98 3.58 -16.24
CA GLY A 59 28.54 4.47 -17.26
C GLY A 59 28.71 3.82 -18.63
N LEU A 60 28.17 2.61 -18.83
CA LEU A 60 28.27 1.85 -20.08
C LEU A 60 27.12 2.10 -21.05
N ALA A 61 25.95 2.54 -20.55
CA ALA A 61 24.81 2.88 -21.40
C ALA A 61 24.96 4.31 -21.96
N SER A 62 24.68 4.46 -23.26
CA SER A 62 24.54 5.77 -23.90
C SER A 62 23.15 6.38 -23.71
N THR A 63 22.18 5.59 -23.22
CA THR A 63 20.82 6.03 -22.93
C THR A 63 20.73 6.55 -21.50
N PRO A 64 20.11 7.72 -21.27
CA PRO A 64 19.82 8.21 -19.93
C PRO A 64 18.97 7.20 -19.16
N ILE A 65 19.22 7.08 -17.85
CA ILE A 65 18.42 6.26 -16.96
C ILE A 65 17.01 6.83 -16.90
N ILE A 66 16.01 5.95 -17.00
CA ILE A 66 14.61 6.37 -16.96
C ILE A 66 14.31 6.97 -15.58
N PRO A 67 13.80 8.21 -15.48
CA PRO A 67 13.57 8.86 -14.19
C PRO A 67 12.57 8.15 -13.28
N SER A 68 11.83 7.15 -13.74
CA SER A 68 10.91 6.32 -12.95
C SER A 68 11.53 4.99 -12.46
N THR A 69 12.83 4.75 -12.63
CA THR A 69 13.47 3.49 -12.21
C THR A 69 14.38 3.65 -10.99
N ALA A 70 14.71 2.54 -10.33
CA ALA A 70 15.53 2.51 -9.13
C ALA A 70 16.19 1.15 -8.95
N GLY A 71 17.28 1.06 -8.18
CA GLY A 71 17.92 -0.22 -7.89
C GLY A 71 16.95 -1.25 -7.28
N LEU A 72 16.03 -0.80 -6.44
CA LEU A 72 14.95 -1.59 -5.86
C LEU A 72 13.66 -0.77 -5.88
N VAL A 73 12.69 -1.22 -6.67
CA VAL A 73 11.30 -0.74 -6.57
C VAL A 73 10.58 -1.65 -5.59
N VAL A 74 10.18 -1.12 -4.44
CA VAL A 74 9.58 -1.95 -3.38
C VAL A 74 8.25 -2.55 -3.81
N MET A 75 7.87 -3.65 -3.17
CA MET A 75 6.70 -4.41 -3.58
C MET A 75 5.38 -3.73 -3.23
N TRP A 76 4.37 -4.10 -4.01
CA TRP A 76 3.01 -3.60 -3.88
C TRP A 76 2.18 -4.30 -2.80
N ASP A 77 2.83 -5.12 -1.99
CA ASP A 77 2.23 -5.94 -0.95
C ASP A 77 3.03 -5.86 0.37
N ARG A 78 2.50 -6.47 1.43
CA ARG A 78 3.10 -6.50 2.76
C ARG A 78 4.13 -7.61 2.92
N GLY A 79 5.04 -7.40 3.86
CA GLY A 79 5.97 -8.45 4.27
C GLY A 79 7.30 -8.45 3.56
N LEU A 80 7.66 -7.38 2.84
CA LEU A 80 8.96 -7.27 2.19
C LEU A 80 10.02 -7.00 3.23
N ARG A 81 11.04 -7.84 3.26
CA ARG A 81 12.26 -7.60 4.03
C ARG A 81 13.47 -7.51 3.12
N VAL A 82 14.25 -6.45 3.28
CA VAL A 82 15.50 -6.20 2.57
C VAL A 82 16.62 -6.26 3.59
N ARG A 83 17.47 -7.28 3.52
CA ARG A 83 18.50 -7.53 4.55
C ARG A 83 19.87 -7.77 3.93
N ASN A 84 20.91 -7.10 4.41
CA ASN A 84 22.28 -7.31 3.95
C ASN A 84 22.40 -7.10 2.42
N VAL A 85 22.02 -5.92 1.97
CA VAL A 85 22.01 -5.53 0.56
C VAL A 85 22.90 -4.31 0.36
N ALA A 86 23.80 -4.39 -0.62
CA ALA A 86 24.65 -3.28 -1.02
C ALA A 86 24.11 -2.61 -2.28
N PHE A 87 23.85 -1.31 -2.21
CA PHE A 87 23.55 -0.46 -3.37
C PHE A 87 24.80 0.29 -3.79
N ILE A 88 25.20 0.13 -5.05
CA ILE A 88 26.46 0.66 -5.59
C ILE A 88 26.17 1.48 -6.85
N ASN A 89 26.76 2.67 -6.96
CA ASN A 89 26.76 3.51 -8.15
C ASN A 89 25.37 4.07 -8.55
N PHE A 90 24.81 4.91 -7.69
CA PHE A 90 23.65 5.76 -7.96
C PHE A 90 24.05 7.24 -7.74
N PRO A 91 24.95 7.80 -8.57
CA PRO A 91 25.70 9.01 -8.25
C PRO A 91 24.96 10.32 -8.52
N SER A 92 23.85 10.30 -9.27
CA SER A 92 23.16 11.53 -9.69
C SER A 92 21.79 11.67 -9.02
N ASN A 93 21.21 12.87 -9.09
CA ASN A 93 19.85 13.14 -8.63
C ASN A 93 18.77 12.49 -9.51
N GLU A 94 19.15 11.90 -10.64
CA GLU A 94 18.25 11.18 -11.54
C GLU A 94 18.18 9.68 -11.19
N THR A 95 19.23 9.17 -10.53
CA THR A 95 19.33 7.79 -10.06
C THR A 95 18.98 7.67 -8.59
N ARG A 96 18.38 6.53 -8.20
CA ARG A 96 18.09 6.24 -6.79
C ARG A 96 18.19 4.77 -6.49
N ALA A 97 18.63 4.47 -5.27
CA ALA A 97 18.78 3.10 -4.82
C ALA A 97 17.41 2.43 -4.59
N ILE A 98 16.49 3.10 -3.88
CA ILE A 98 15.20 2.57 -3.47
C ILE A 98 14.08 3.49 -3.95
N PHE A 99 12.96 2.93 -4.38
CA PHE A 99 11.79 3.69 -4.77
C PHE A 99 10.48 3.04 -4.35
N GLY A 100 9.48 3.89 -4.12
CA GLY A 100 8.11 3.46 -3.87
C GLY A 100 7.56 2.61 -5.03
N PRO A 101 6.48 1.86 -4.79
CA PRO A 101 5.97 0.88 -5.75
C PRO A 101 5.50 1.53 -7.06
N ILE A 102 5.76 0.89 -8.18
CA ILE A 102 5.25 1.26 -9.51
C ILE A 102 4.63 0.04 -10.14
N ILE A 103 3.55 0.24 -10.89
CA ILE A 103 2.93 -0.78 -11.72
C ILE A 103 2.91 -0.27 -13.15
N LEU A 104 3.77 -0.87 -13.97
CA LEU A 104 3.78 -0.60 -15.39
C LEU A 104 2.39 -0.90 -15.97
N GLY A 105 1.81 0.09 -16.66
CA GLY A 105 0.49 0.00 -17.26
C GLY A 105 -0.71 0.15 -16.31
N ARG A 106 -0.50 0.40 -15.01
CA ARG A 106 -1.62 0.60 -14.06
C ARG A 106 -1.46 1.77 -13.11
N CYS A 107 -0.30 1.92 -12.46
CA CYS A 107 -0.07 3.03 -11.54
C CYS A 107 1.38 3.45 -11.61
N THR A 108 1.60 4.69 -12.07
CA THR A 108 2.92 5.31 -12.10
C THR A 108 3.01 6.54 -11.20
N ASN A 109 1.87 7.04 -10.72
CA ASN A 109 1.76 8.23 -9.89
C ASN A 109 0.87 7.96 -8.67
N ARG A 110 1.31 8.42 -7.49
CA ARG A 110 0.62 8.23 -6.20
C ARG A 110 0.19 6.79 -5.95
N CYS A 111 1.08 5.86 -6.29
CA CYS A 111 0.92 4.47 -5.91
C CYS A 111 1.22 4.38 -4.43
N GLY A 112 0.26 3.87 -3.66
CA GLY A 112 0.46 3.64 -2.24
C GLY A 112 1.47 2.53 -2.03
N GLY A 113 2.14 2.51 -0.90
CA GLY A 113 3.04 1.42 -0.52
C GLY A 113 2.67 0.78 0.80
N TRP A 114 3.41 -0.28 1.12
CA TRP A 114 3.32 -0.97 2.39
C TRP A 114 4.58 -0.75 3.21
N LEU A 115 4.54 -1.19 4.47
CA LEU A 115 5.72 -1.25 5.32
C LEU A 115 6.73 -2.25 4.75
N VAL A 116 7.96 -1.80 4.57
CA VAL A 116 9.12 -2.61 4.18
C VAL A 116 10.16 -2.54 5.28
N LYS A 117 10.72 -3.69 5.68
CA LYS A 117 11.77 -3.75 6.72
C LYS A 117 13.14 -3.78 6.09
N PHE A 118 14.05 -2.94 6.59
CA PHE A 118 15.43 -2.83 6.14
C PHE A 118 16.39 -3.08 7.30
N SER A 119 17.45 -3.86 7.03
CA SER A 119 18.57 -4.08 7.96
C SER A 119 19.86 -4.43 7.22
N ASN A 120 21.01 -4.01 7.73
CA ASN A 120 22.35 -4.23 7.16
C ASN A 120 22.49 -3.66 5.74
N MET A 121 22.09 -2.40 5.54
CA MET A 121 22.21 -1.71 4.25
C MET A 121 23.61 -1.12 4.06
N THR A 122 24.14 -1.26 2.84
CA THR A 122 25.40 -0.62 2.44
C THR A 122 25.16 0.26 1.22
N PHE A 123 25.67 1.49 1.25
CA PHE A 123 25.54 2.44 0.15
C PHE A 123 26.93 2.93 -0.28
N VAL A 124 27.31 2.65 -1.53
CA VAL A 124 28.60 3.07 -2.11
C VAL A 124 28.35 3.92 -3.35
N ASN A 125 28.80 5.17 -3.32
CA ASN A 125 28.54 6.14 -4.40
C ASN A 125 27.03 6.29 -4.69
N VAL A 126 26.24 6.62 -3.66
CA VAL A 126 24.79 6.79 -3.75
C VAL A 126 24.41 8.18 -3.25
N THR A 127 23.88 9.01 -4.15
CA THR A 127 23.43 10.37 -3.83
C THR A 127 22.02 10.36 -3.24
N ILE A 128 21.10 9.59 -3.84
CA ILE A 128 19.73 9.42 -3.34
C ILE A 128 19.50 7.95 -2.97
N ARG A 129 19.36 7.67 -1.68
CA ARG A 129 19.00 6.36 -1.14
C ARG A 129 17.55 6.02 -1.41
N GLY A 130 16.65 6.98 -1.20
CA GLY A 130 15.23 6.79 -1.46
C GLY A 130 14.50 8.10 -1.68
N LYS A 131 13.32 8.00 -2.30
CA LYS A 131 12.43 9.14 -2.58
C LYS A 131 11.00 8.75 -2.30
N PHE A 132 10.27 9.62 -1.61
CA PHE A 132 8.83 9.52 -1.47
C PHE A 132 8.14 10.58 -2.33
N ARG A 133 7.26 10.14 -3.23
CA ARG A 133 6.52 11.00 -4.16
C ARG A 133 5.34 11.72 -3.51
N TRP A 134 4.85 11.18 -2.41
CA TRP A 134 3.67 11.64 -1.67
C TRP A 134 3.60 10.97 -0.30
N GLU A 135 2.69 11.43 0.55
CA GLU A 135 2.51 11.09 1.96
C GLU A 135 2.29 9.59 2.21
N TYR A 136 1.85 8.83 1.19
CA TYR A 136 1.55 7.40 1.31
C TYR A 136 2.36 6.51 0.35
N ASP A 137 3.50 7.00 -0.12
CA ASP A 137 4.29 6.28 -1.12
C ASP A 137 4.80 4.93 -0.60
N ALA A 138 5.31 4.89 0.64
CA ALA A 138 5.69 3.68 1.37
C ALA A 138 5.97 4.02 2.83
N LEU A 139 6.19 3.00 3.67
CA LEU A 139 6.87 3.17 4.95
C LEU A 139 8.10 2.26 4.97
N TYR A 140 9.24 2.76 5.42
CA TYR A 140 10.45 1.96 5.59
C TYR A 140 10.79 1.86 7.07
N TYR A 141 10.79 0.66 7.61
CA TYR A 141 11.29 0.41 8.96
C TYR A 141 12.79 0.15 8.89
N ASP A 142 13.58 1.08 9.43
CA ASP A 142 15.02 0.97 9.62
C ASP A 142 15.29 0.28 10.96
N GLU A 143 15.60 -1.02 10.91
CA GLU A 143 15.74 -1.85 12.12
C GLU A 143 17.05 -1.58 12.86
N ASP A 144 18.11 -1.18 12.16
CA ASP A 144 19.46 -1.07 12.72
C ASP A 144 20.18 0.25 12.41
N GLY A 145 19.49 1.19 11.77
CA GLY A 145 20.01 2.53 11.46
C GLY A 145 20.84 2.57 10.18
N THR A 146 21.02 1.45 9.49
CA THR A 146 21.83 1.42 8.27
C THR A 146 21.13 2.08 7.08
N LEU A 147 19.80 2.24 7.12
CA LEU A 147 19.04 2.88 6.04
C LEU A 147 19.05 4.41 6.13
N GLY A 148 18.57 4.97 7.25
CA GLY A 148 18.36 6.40 7.49
C GLY A 148 19.31 7.02 8.53
N GLY A 149 19.98 6.21 9.34
CA GLY A 149 20.95 6.65 10.36
C GLY A 149 20.48 6.51 11.80
N GLN A 150 19.20 6.17 12.01
CA GLN A 150 18.62 5.95 13.34
C GLN A 150 18.03 4.54 13.43
N PRO A 151 18.48 3.68 14.37
CA PRO A 151 17.88 2.38 14.57
C PRO A 151 16.46 2.49 15.12
N ASP A 152 15.69 1.42 14.94
CA ASP A 152 14.32 1.30 15.43
C ASP A 152 13.42 2.49 15.08
N SER A 153 13.35 2.83 13.79
CA SER A 153 12.65 4.02 13.32
C SER A 153 11.93 3.82 11.98
N ILE A 154 10.86 4.59 11.76
CA ILE A 154 10.11 4.62 10.52
C ILE A 154 10.56 5.80 9.68
N ILE A 155 10.90 5.55 8.43
CA ILE A 155 11.12 6.54 7.38
C ILE A 155 9.89 6.61 6.48
N MET A 156 9.34 7.80 6.30
CA MET A 156 8.14 8.06 5.50
C MET A 156 8.15 9.47 4.94
N ALA A 157 7.23 9.79 4.04
CA ALA A 157 7.05 11.17 3.59
C ALA A 157 6.55 12.07 4.74
N PRO A 158 7.03 13.33 4.82
CA PRO A 158 6.43 14.32 5.70
C PRO A 158 4.97 14.56 5.31
N ASP A 159 4.12 14.76 6.30
CA ASP A 159 2.73 15.13 6.09
C ASP A 159 2.29 16.23 7.08
N GLY A 160 1.03 16.66 7.02
CA GLY A 160 0.53 17.77 7.85
C GLY A 160 0.37 17.47 9.35
N ILE A 161 0.69 16.25 9.81
CA ILE A 161 0.60 15.83 11.21
C ILE A 161 1.98 15.40 11.70
N THR A 162 2.64 14.48 11.01
CA THR A 162 3.96 13.95 11.36
C THR A 162 5.06 15.01 11.33
N ASN A 163 4.90 16.07 10.54
CA ASN A 163 5.83 17.19 10.50
C ASN A 163 5.80 18.09 11.74
N THR A 164 4.81 17.94 12.63
CA THR A 164 4.72 18.74 13.87
C THR A 164 5.49 18.12 15.02
N SER A 165 5.79 16.81 14.96
CA SER A 165 6.59 16.13 15.99
C SER A 165 8.06 16.54 15.89
N SER A 166 8.61 17.04 16.99
CA SER A 166 10.03 17.39 17.10
C SER A 166 10.95 16.17 17.14
N ALA A 167 10.41 14.97 17.39
CA ALA A 167 11.15 13.71 17.35
C ALA A 167 11.37 13.19 15.92
N CYS A 168 10.59 13.67 14.96
CA CYS A 168 10.69 13.30 13.56
C CYS A 168 11.64 14.25 12.82
N THR A 169 12.74 13.73 12.26
CA THR A 169 13.78 14.56 11.62
C THR A 169 13.98 14.24 10.14
N PRO A 170 14.35 15.22 9.29
CA PRO A 170 14.69 14.97 7.90
C PRO A 170 15.83 13.95 7.75
N VAL A 171 15.69 13.05 6.78
CA VAL A 171 16.65 11.95 6.57
C VAL A 171 17.71 12.34 5.54
N GLN A 172 18.98 12.14 5.88
CA GLN A 172 20.08 12.42 4.96
C GLN A 172 20.04 11.48 3.74
N ASN A 173 20.31 12.02 2.55
CA ASN A 173 20.33 11.29 1.28
C ASN A 173 18.98 10.66 0.90
N PHE A 174 17.88 11.13 1.48
CA PHE A 174 16.53 10.85 1.02
C PHE A 174 15.88 12.13 0.49
N GLU A 175 15.04 11.97 -0.53
CA GLU A 175 14.18 13.04 -0.99
C GLU A 175 12.79 12.91 -0.34
N ASN A 176 12.33 14.03 0.25
CA ASN A 176 11.00 14.14 0.84
C ASN A 176 10.74 13.06 1.90
N ALA A 177 11.61 12.96 2.90
CA ALA A 177 11.51 11.96 3.96
C ALA A 177 11.76 12.54 5.35
N LEU A 178 10.98 12.06 6.32
CA LEU A 178 11.22 12.16 7.76
C LEU A 178 11.50 10.77 8.32
N GLN A 179 12.34 10.71 9.35
CA GLN A 179 12.59 9.53 10.18
C GLN A 179 12.10 9.81 11.59
N CYS A 180 11.25 8.92 12.11
CA CYS A 180 10.66 9.02 13.44
C CYS A 180 10.99 7.75 14.23
N PRO A 181 11.48 7.84 15.48
CA PRO A 181 11.70 6.67 16.32
C PRO A 181 10.39 5.94 16.64
N LEU A 182 10.46 4.62 16.82
CA LEU A 182 9.30 3.82 17.25
C LEU A 182 8.76 4.21 18.64
N SER A 183 9.52 4.98 19.44
CA SER A 183 9.02 5.57 20.68
C SER A 183 7.87 6.56 20.47
N GLU A 184 7.73 7.14 19.28
CA GLU A 184 6.58 7.98 18.93
C GLU A 184 5.30 7.13 18.73
N GLY A 185 5.45 5.83 18.44
CA GLY A 185 4.34 4.89 18.22
C GLY A 185 4.53 4.06 16.96
N SER A 186 3.57 3.17 16.69
CA SER A 186 3.46 2.46 15.41
C SER A 186 2.77 3.34 14.36
N TRP A 187 2.89 2.98 13.08
CA TRP A 187 2.12 3.60 12.00
C TRP A 187 1.24 2.56 11.33
N LEU A 188 -0.04 2.89 11.20
CA LEU A 188 -1.07 2.03 10.64
C LEU A 188 -1.52 2.59 9.30
N ARG A 189 -1.58 1.73 8.30
CA ARG A 189 -2.18 2.08 7.02
C ARG A 189 -3.68 1.87 7.09
N ILE A 190 -4.43 2.85 6.59
CA ILE A 190 -5.89 2.84 6.49
C ILE A 190 -6.23 3.02 5.01
N SER A 191 -7.13 2.18 4.49
CA SER A 191 -7.73 2.40 3.18
C SER A 191 -9.25 2.41 3.28
N LEU A 192 -9.89 3.42 2.70
CA LEU A 192 -11.34 3.63 2.74
C LEU A 192 -11.94 3.69 1.33
N ARG A 193 -13.20 3.27 1.19
CA ARG A 193 -14.01 3.39 -0.03
C ARG A 193 -15.47 3.71 0.32
N HIS A 194 -16.10 4.59 -0.45
CA HIS A 194 -17.54 4.80 -0.36
C HIS A 194 -18.31 3.69 -1.12
N PRO A 195 -19.45 3.18 -0.61
CA PRO A 195 -20.17 2.06 -1.23
C PRO A 195 -20.65 2.34 -2.65
N SER A 196 -21.05 3.58 -2.94
CA SER A 196 -21.51 3.99 -4.27
C SER A 196 -20.36 4.32 -5.25
N GLN A 197 -19.10 4.20 -4.81
CA GLN A 197 -17.89 4.57 -5.56
C GLN A 197 -17.88 6.01 -6.11
N HIS A 198 -18.75 6.89 -5.60
CA HIS A 198 -18.73 8.31 -5.95
C HIS A 198 -17.49 8.98 -5.37
N ASN A 199 -16.93 9.93 -6.11
CA ASN A 199 -15.88 10.80 -5.63
C ASN A 199 -16.46 11.73 -4.55
N LEU A 200 -16.04 11.55 -3.29
CA LEU A 200 -16.47 12.40 -2.17
C LEU A 200 -15.58 13.63 -1.98
N GLY A 201 -14.81 13.99 -3.00
CA GLY A 201 -13.79 15.02 -2.92
C GLY A 201 -12.62 14.57 -2.05
N ARG A 202 -11.91 15.53 -1.46
CA ARG A 202 -10.79 15.28 -0.54
C ARG A 202 -11.29 14.81 0.83
N LEU A 203 -10.48 14.01 1.53
CA LEU A 203 -10.68 13.66 2.93
C LEU A 203 -9.71 14.47 3.78
N PHE A 204 -10.21 15.19 4.76
CA PHE A 204 -9.44 15.90 5.77
C PHE A 204 -9.35 15.01 7.01
N ILE A 205 -8.14 14.82 7.52
CA ILE A 205 -7.91 14.08 8.76
C ILE A 205 -7.17 15.02 9.70
N SER A 206 -7.74 15.25 10.87
CA SER A 206 -7.17 16.13 11.89
C SER A 206 -6.86 15.34 13.14
N ASP A 207 -5.71 15.58 13.75
CA ASP A 207 -5.37 15.07 15.09
C ASP A 207 -6.03 15.92 16.19
N GLU A 208 -5.78 15.55 17.45
CA GLU A 208 -6.31 16.28 18.62
C GLU A 208 -5.70 17.68 18.78
N GLU A 209 -4.57 17.97 18.13
CA GLU A 209 -3.91 19.28 18.10
C GLU A 209 -4.40 20.16 16.93
N ASN A 210 -5.37 19.67 16.14
CA ASN A 210 -5.88 20.26 14.90
C ASN A 210 -4.87 20.34 13.74
N SER A 211 -3.73 19.64 13.84
CA SER A 211 -2.85 19.41 12.70
C SER A 211 -3.60 18.56 11.69
N THR A 212 -3.55 18.94 10.41
CA THR A 212 -4.46 18.38 9.40
C THR A 212 -3.71 17.93 8.17
N ILE A 213 -4.08 16.75 7.69
CA ILE A 213 -3.63 16.17 6.43
C ILE A 213 -4.80 16.06 5.44
N ILE A 214 -4.50 16.25 4.15
CA ILE A 214 -5.51 16.30 3.07
C ILE A 214 -5.26 15.16 2.09
N ILE A 215 -6.19 14.22 2.03
CA ILE A 215 -6.10 13.02 1.21
C ILE A 215 -6.91 13.23 -0.08
N PRO A 216 -6.29 13.13 -1.27
CA PRO A 216 -7.05 13.11 -2.50
C PRO A 216 -7.82 11.80 -2.66
N TRP A 217 -9.00 11.87 -3.26
CA TRP A 217 -9.64 10.68 -3.82
C TRP A 217 -8.82 10.18 -5.01
N LEU A 218 -8.49 8.89 -5.05
CA LEU A 218 -7.72 8.32 -6.15
C LEU A 218 -8.47 7.14 -6.77
N GLN A 219 -8.51 7.13 -8.10
CA GLN A 219 -9.15 6.09 -8.90
C GLN A 219 -8.38 4.76 -8.84
N GLU A 220 -7.04 4.81 -8.82
CA GLU A 220 -6.16 3.65 -8.99
C GLU A 220 -5.38 3.29 -7.71
N GLN A 221 -6.06 3.15 -6.56
CA GLN A 221 -5.41 2.70 -5.32
C GLN A 221 -5.24 1.20 -5.21
N LEU A 222 -4.37 0.79 -4.27
CA LEU A 222 -3.92 -0.59 -4.12
C LEU A 222 -5.01 -1.53 -3.69
N THR A 223 -5.65 -1.23 -2.57
CA THR A 223 -6.62 -2.16 -1.98
C THR A 223 -8.05 -1.74 -2.26
N TYR A 224 -8.28 -0.43 -2.41
CA TYR A 224 -9.59 0.10 -2.77
C TYR A 224 -9.49 1.08 -3.93
N PRO A 225 -9.59 0.63 -5.20
CA PRO A 225 -9.85 1.53 -6.32
C PRO A 225 -11.03 2.44 -5.99
N ASN A 226 -10.99 3.70 -6.44
CA ASN A 226 -11.99 4.71 -6.12
C ASN A 226 -12.11 5.03 -4.61
N GLY A 227 -11.00 5.34 -3.95
CA GLY A 227 -10.95 5.44 -2.48
C GLY A 227 -9.99 6.48 -1.92
N TYR A 228 -9.62 6.27 -0.65
CA TYR A 228 -8.64 7.02 0.12
C TYR A 228 -7.64 6.05 0.74
N SER A 229 -6.38 6.43 0.80
CA SER A 229 -5.36 5.70 1.57
C SER A 229 -4.60 6.71 2.40
N VAL A 230 -4.36 6.35 3.66
CA VAL A 230 -3.63 7.18 4.61
C VAL A 230 -2.79 6.29 5.51
N VAL A 231 -1.73 6.86 6.05
CA VAL A 231 -0.91 6.32 7.11
C VAL A 231 -1.10 7.23 8.32
N SER A 232 -1.41 6.64 9.47
CA SER A 232 -1.69 7.37 10.69
C SER A 232 -0.99 6.70 11.87
N ARG A 233 -0.58 7.49 12.84
CA ARG A 233 0.09 6.97 14.05
C ARG A 233 -0.92 6.20 14.89
N ALA A 234 -0.54 5.01 15.35
CA ALA A 234 -1.34 4.21 16.25
C ALA A 234 -1.52 4.92 17.59
N ASN A 235 -2.54 4.49 18.33
CA ASN A 235 -2.88 4.93 19.68
C ASN A 235 -3.27 6.42 19.74
N GLN A 236 -3.86 6.91 18.64
CA GLN A 236 -4.32 8.29 18.49
C GLN A 236 -5.81 8.36 18.18
N THR A 237 -6.36 9.56 18.38
CA THR A 237 -7.68 9.95 17.93
C THR A 237 -7.57 10.85 16.71
N TYR A 238 -8.37 10.59 15.69
CA TYR A 238 -8.41 11.41 14.48
C TYR A 238 -9.85 11.77 14.10
N THR A 239 -10.08 13.03 13.74
CA THR A 239 -11.34 13.49 13.16
C THR A 239 -11.27 13.44 11.64
N PHE A 240 -12.20 12.72 11.02
CA PHE A 240 -12.32 12.56 9.58
C PHE A 240 -13.45 13.46 9.06
N ALA A 241 -13.18 14.21 8.00
CA ALA A 241 -14.16 15.06 7.34
C ALA A 241 -14.02 14.98 5.81
N PHE A 242 -15.10 14.70 5.10
CA PHE A 242 -15.11 14.64 3.64
C PHE A 242 -15.43 16.02 3.04
N GLU A 243 -14.79 16.37 1.92
CA GLU A 243 -14.94 17.66 1.27
C GLU A 243 -16.33 17.88 0.69
N THR A 244 -16.91 16.84 0.07
CA THR A 244 -18.31 16.95 -0.34
C THR A 244 -19.15 17.04 0.93
N ASN A 245 -20.13 17.93 0.92
CA ASN A 245 -21.14 18.08 1.96
C ASN A 245 -22.10 16.87 2.00
N ILE A 246 -21.57 15.64 1.97
CA ILE A 246 -22.29 14.48 2.46
C ILE A 246 -22.60 14.82 3.91
N GLN A 247 -23.87 15.11 4.13
CA GLN A 247 -24.36 15.31 5.47
C GLN A 247 -23.97 14.05 6.26
N PRO A 248 -23.41 14.16 7.47
CA PRO A 248 -22.99 13.01 8.28
C PRO A 248 -24.09 11.93 8.43
N LYS A 249 -25.35 12.32 8.24
CA LYS A 249 -26.52 11.43 8.16
C LYS A 249 -26.52 10.42 7.02
N ASP A 250 -25.83 10.71 5.93
CA ASP A 250 -25.73 9.89 4.71
C ASP A 250 -24.31 9.30 4.57
N LEU A 251 -23.45 9.47 5.58
CA LEU A 251 -22.07 9.02 5.55
C LEU A 251 -21.97 7.52 5.83
N CYS A 252 -21.50 6.77 4.83
CA CYS A 252 -21.11 5.38 5.00
C CYS A 252 -19.88 5.07 4.17
N TYR A 253 -19.02 4.20 4.70
CA TYR A 253 -17.85 3.74 3.98
C TYR A 253 -17.43 2.38 4.50
N THR A 254 -16.75 1.64 3.62
CA THR A 254 -16.01 0.45 4.01
C THR A 254 -14.55 0.79 4.03
N GLY A 255 -13.76 0.06 4.80
CA GLY A 255 -12.33 0.22 4.77
C GLY A 255 -11.62 -0.86 5.54
N VAL A 256 -10.31 -0.75 5.61
CA VAL A 256 -9.47 -1.63 6.41
C VAL A 256 -8.37 -0.82 7.06
N ILE A 257 -8.15 -1.10 8.34
CA ILE A 257 -6.93 -0.72 9.06
C ILE A 257 -6.02 -1.94 9.08
N TYR A 258 -4.83 -1.78 8.54
CA TYR A 258 -3.93 -2.90 8.28
C TYR A 258 -2.90 -3.09 9.38
N ASP A 259 -2.56 -4.35 9.62
CA ASP A 259 -1.45 -4.80 10.49
C ASP A 259 -1.48 -4.22 11.92
N VAL A 260 -2.69 -4.04 12.47
CA VAL A 260 -2.92 -3.54 13.83
C VAL A 260 -2.34 -4.52 14.85
N ALA A 261 -1.28 -4.11 15.56
CA ALA A 261 -0.62 -4.92 16.57
C ALA A 261 -1.50 -5.13 17.83
N PRO A 262 -1.23 -6.13 18.69
CA PRO A 262 -2.07 -6.47 19.85
C PRO A 262 -2.35 -5.33 20.85
N SER A 263 -1.51 -4.31 20.89
CA SER A 263 -1.69 -3.12 21.76
C SER A 263 -2.11 -1.87 20.99
N ASP A 264 -2.13 -1.94 19.65
CA ASP A 264 -2.42 -0.79 18.82
C ASP A 264 -3.93 -0.60 18.64
N TYR A 265 -4.33 0.67 18.64
CA TYR A 265 -5.69 1.07 18.33
C TYR A 265 -5.72 2.39 17.54
N LEU A 266 -6.86 2.69 16.95
CA LEU A 266 -7.19 4.02 16.44
C LEU A 266 -8.60 4.39 16.89
N ILE A 267 -8.78 5.64 17.30
CA ILE A 267 -10.11 6.22 17.50
C ILE A 267 -10.39 7.14 16.30
N ILE A 268 -11.46 6.86 15.57
CA ILE A 268 -11.87 7.66 14.42
C ILE A 268 -13.17 8.37 14.77
N GLN A 269 -13.19 9.68 14.51
CA GLN A 269 -14.30 10.56 14.85
C GLN A 269 -14.89 11.21 13.61
N HIS A 270 -16.19 11.46 13.65
CA HIS A 270 -16.91 12.22 12.65
C HIS A 270 -17.78 13.27 13.34
N GLN A 271 -17.75 14.49 12.81
CA GLN A 271 -18.71 15.51 13.21
C GLN A 271 -20.10 15.09 12.71
N MET A 272 -21.08 15.02 13.60
CA MET A 272 -22.46 14.68 13.26
C MET A 272 -23.37 15.88 13.40
N ASN A 273 -24.40 15.93 12.55
CA ASN A 273 -25.45 16.95 12.63
C ASN A 273 -26.70 16.46 13.39
N VAL A 274 -26.72 15.19 13.75
CA VAL A 274 -27.83 14.50 14.41
C VAL A 274 -27.30 13.38 15.30
N VAL A 275 -28.01 13.08 16.38
CA VAL A 275 -27.68 11.98 17.28
C VAL A 275 -27.96 10.64 16.58
N PRO A 276 -26.98 9.73 16.50
CA PRO A 276 -27.19 8.41 15.93
C PRO A 276 -28.06 7.54 16.84
N ALA A 277 -29.03 6.82 16.26
CA ALA A 277 -29.85 5.84 16.97
C ALA A 277 -29.15 4.46 17.06
N LYS A 278 -28.37 4.11 16.04
CA LYS A 278 -27.57 2.88 15.95
C LYS A 278 -26.35 3.14 15.06
N ALA A 279 -25.26 2.39 15.29
CA ALA A 279 -24.15 2.30 14.35
C ALA A 279 -23.81 0.83 14.07
N ASP A 280 -23.49 0.51 12.82
CA ASP A 280 -22.69 -0.67 12.49
C ASP A 280 -21.35 -0.11 12.01
N ILE A 281 -20.23 -0.54 12.59
CA ILE A 281 -18.92 0.12 12.37
C ILE A 281 -17.83 -0.87 11.97
N ILE A 282 -17.83 -2.06 12.57
CA ILE A 282 -16.87 -3.13 12.28
C ILE A 282 -17.61 -4.26 11.56
N PHE A 283 -16.99 -4.80 10.51
CA PHE A 283 -17.62 -5.87 9.73
C PHE A 283 -17.95 -7.08 10.63
N GLY A 284 -19.15 -7.64 10.46
CA GLY A 284 -19.62 -8.78 11.27
C GLY A 284 -20.02 -8.45 12.71
N GLN A 285 -19.95 -7.18 13.13
CA GLN A 285 -20.39 -6.73 14.46
C GLN A 285 -21.55 -5.76 14.33
N SER A 286 -22.68 -6.05 14.98
CA SER A 286 -23.78 -5.08 15.09
C SER A 286 -23.72 -4.39 16.45
N MET A 287 -23.68 -3.05 16.45
CA MET A 287 -23.48 -2.28 17.68
C MET A 287 -24.74 -1.50 18.02
N THR A 288 -25.52 -2.06 18.93
CA THR A 288 -26.81 -1.50 19.31
C THR A 288 -26.74 -0.56 20.51
N SER A 289 -25.63 -0.53 21.25
CA SER A 289 -25.46 0.32 22.42
C SER A 289 -24.06 0.90 22.44
N GLY A 290 -23.95 2.23 22.50
CA GLY A 290 -22.69 2.94 22.61
C GLY A 290 -22.16 2.97 24.04
N SER A 291 -20.88 3.29 24.18
CA SER A 291 -20.22 3.62 25.44
C SER A 291 -20.93 4.80 26.12
N LEU A 292 -20.94 4.80 27.46
CA LEU A 292 -21.43 5.92 28.26
C LEU A 292 -20.37 7.01 28.52
N MET A 293 -19.10 6.70 28.22
CA MET A 293 -17.96 7.57 28.42
C MET A 293 -17.12 7.67 27.14
N PRO A 294 -16.32 8.75 26.98
CA PRO A 294 -15.37 8.86 25.88
C PRO A 294 -14.49 7.61 25.72
N LEU A 295 -14.20 7.26 24.48
CA LEU A 295 -13.43 6.06 24.16
C LEU A 295 -11.97 6.21 24.57
N SER A 296 -11.36 5.10 24.94
CA SER A 296 -9.93 5.01 25.23
C SER A 296 -9.39 3.64 24.84
N GLY A 297 -8.10 3.56 24.52
CA GLY A 297 -7.44 2.28 24.24
C GLY A 297 -7.51 1.27 25.39
N TRP A 298 -7.71 1.72 26.62
CA TRP A 298 -7.67 0.89 27.82
C TRP A 298 -9.02 0.31 28.21
N ASN A 299 -10.07 1.14 28.18
CA ASN A 299 -11.37 0.77 28.72
C ASN A 299 -12.37 0.29 27.67
N ASN A 300 -11.97 0.27 26.41
CA ASN A 300 -12.85 -0.07 25.31
C ASN A 300 -12.36 -1.26 24.50
N SER A 301 -13.33 -2.00 23.98
CA SER A 301 -13.15 -3.13 23.09
C SER A 301 -13.21 -2.68 21.63
N ASN A 302 -12.63 -3.49 20.74
CA ASN A 302 -12.73 -3.25 19.30
C ASN A 302 -14.20 -3.06 18.90
N GLY A 303 -14.48 -1.95 18.22
CA GLY A 303 -15.81 -1.63 17.74
C GLY A 303 -16.69 -0.82 18.71
N ASP A 304 -16.26 -0.56 19.95
CA ASP A 304 -17.00 0.35 20.80
C ASP A 304 -17.13 1.73 20.14
N TRP A 305 -18.27 2.38 20.33
CA TRP A 305 -18.55 3.72 19.82
C TRP A 305 -19.09 4.63 20.91
N TYR A 306 -18.90 5.93 20.75
CA TYR A 306 -19.34 6.95 21.70
C TYR A 306 -19.86 8.16 20.94
N TYR A 307 -20.98 8.73 21.38
CA TYR A 307 -21.47 10.00 20.87
C TYR A 307 -21.42 11.05 21.96
N ASP A 308 -20.69 12.14 21.69
CA ASP A 308 -20.65 13.29 22.58
C ASP A 308 -21.76 14.28 22.23
N ASN A 309 -22.74 14.44 23.13
CA ASN A 309 -23.86 15.36 22.94
C ASN A 309 -23.43 16.84 22.93
N VAL A 310 -22.25 17.19 23.47
CA VAL A 310 -21.76 18.58 23.54
C VAL A 310 -21.06 18.97 22.24
N THR A 311 -20.12 18.15 21.77
CA THR A 311 -19.36 18.41 20.55
C THR A 311 -20.02 17.87 19.29
N SER A 312 -21.04 17.02 19.45
CA SER A 312 -21.68 16.26 18.36
C SER A 312 -20.72 15.35 17.58
N LEU A 313 -19.63 14.91 18.22
CA LEU A 313 -18.69 13.95 17.65
C LEU A 313 -19.18 12.52 17.88
N LEU A 314 -19.28 11.75 16.80
CA LEU A 314 -19.39 10.30 16.86
C LEU A 314 -18.00 9.69 16.72
N SER A 315 -17.56 8.98 17.76
CA SER A 315 -16.28 8.29 17.81
C SER A 315 -16.47 6.78 17.76
N TYR A 316 -15.53 6.06 17.17
CA TYR A 316 -15.41 4.62 17.32
C TYR A 316 -13.96 4.18 17.45
N ILE A 317 -13.73 3.05 18.11
CA ILE A 317 -12.39 2.50 18.29
C ILE A 317 -12.21 1.25 17.43
N ALA A 318 -11.14 1.23 16.66
CA ALA A 318 -10.64 0.04 15.99
C ALA A 318 -9.39 -0.42 16.74
N LYS A 319 -9.46 -1.60 17.36
CA LYS A 319 -8.42 -2.14 18.24
C LYS A 319 -8.20 -3.60 17.92
N ASN A 320 -6.96 -4.09 18.00
CA ASN A 320 -6.74 -5.52 17.89
C ASN A 320 -7.37 -6.25 19.11
N PRO A 321 -8.41 -7.09 18.93
CA PRO A 321 -9.02 -7.84 20.02
C PRO A 321 -8.26 -9.14 20.33
N SER A 322 -7.24 -9.48 19.55
CA SER A 322 -6.46 -10.70 19.70
C SER A 322 -5.60 -10.66 20.95
N THR A 323 -5.65 -11.74 21.73
CA THR A 323 -4.70 -12.03 22.80
C THR A 323 -3.43 -12.71 22.29
N ALA A 324 -3.43 -13.19 21.03
CA ALA A 324 -2.23 -13.68 20.38
C ALA A 324 -1.36 -12.50 19.93
N ASN A 325 -0.03 -12.68 20.01
CA ASN A 325 0.98 -11.67 19.63
C ASN A 325 1.11 -11.49 18.11
N THR A 326 -0.02 -11.34 17.41
CA THR A 326 -0.09 -11.24 15.95
C THR A 326 -0.89 -10.02 15.53
N SER A 327 -0.33 -9.26 14.59
CA SER A 327 -1.06 -8.17 13.94
C SER A 327 -2.22 -8.68 13.09
N ILE A 328 -3.32 -7.92 13.07
CA ILE A 328 -4.52 -8.25 12.29
C ILE A 328 -4.95 -7.10 11.39
N ASP A 329 -5.84 -7.39 10.44
CA ASP A 329 -6.58 -6.35 9.76
C ASP A 329 -7.93 -6.18 10.41
N ILE A 330 -8.36 -4.93 10.52
CA ILE A 330 -9.66 -4.57 11.04
C ILE A 330 -10.49 -4.03 9.88
N GLU A 331 -11.48 -4.80 9.45
CA GLU A 331 -12.44 -4.40 8.43
C GLU A 331 -13.48 -3.44 9.02
N ILE A 332 -13.51 -2.23 8.47
CA ILE A 332 -14.47 -1.19 8.79
C ILE A 332 -15.67 -1.33 7.87
N LEU A 333 -16.85 -1.31 8.48
CA LEU A 333 -18.15 -1.13 7.84
C LEU A 333 -18.84 0.03 8.55
N PHE A 334 -18.54 1.27 8.20
CA PHE A 334 -19.15 2.44 8.82
C PHE A 334 -20.54 2.70 8.23
N ARG A 335 -21.58 2.52 9.04
CA ARG A 335 -22.99 2.80 8.73
C ARG A 335 -23.68 3.34 9.97
N VAL A 336 -24.17 4.56 9.88
CA VAL A 336 -24.87 5.21 10.99
C VAL A 336 -26.35 5.35 10.65
N TYR A 337 -27.22 5.01 11.60
CA TYR A 337 -28.66 5.04 11.45
C TYR A 337 -29.26 6.08 12.37
N ILE A 338 -30.10 6.96 11.83
CA ILE A 338 -30.77 8.04 12.59
C ILE A 338 -32.20 7.64 12.99
N CYS A 339 -32.77 6.68 12.28
CA CYS A 339 -34.07 6.09 12.61
C CYS A 339 -33.86 4.66 13.12
N PRO A 340 -34.65 4.18 14.10
CA PRO A 340 -34.60 2.79 14.55
C PRO A 340 -34.90 1.74 13.45
N CYS A 341 -35.47 2.17 12.30
CA CYS A 341 -35.86 1.28 11.21
C CYS A 341 -34.73 1.06 10.21
N TYR A 342 -34.57 -0.21 9.76
CA TYR A 342 -33.57 -0.67 8.79
C TYR A 342 -33.60 0.06 7.43
N ASN A 343 -34.72 0.71 7.08
CA ASN A 343 -34.93 1.39 5.79
C ASN A 343 -34.46 2.85 5.73
N CYS A 344 -33.76 3.34 6.74
CA CYS A 344 -33.10 4.66 6.71
C CYS A 344 -31.62 4.58 6.34
N GLY A 345 -31.18 3.47 5.75
CA GLY A 345 -29.78 3.20 5.44
C GLY A 345 -29.29 3.80 4.12
N CYS A 346 -27.96 3.88 4.01
CA CYS A 346 -27.26 4.19 2.77
C CYS A 346 -27.80 3.43 1.56
N PRO A 347 -27.78 4.03 0.35
CA PRO A 347 -28.24 3.36 -0.86
C PRO A 347 -27.51 2.03 -1.02
N THR A 348 -28.27 0.93 -0.95
CA THR A 348 -27.76 -0.41 -1.20
C THR A 348 -27.36 -0.53 -2.66
N THR A 349 -26.16 -1.03 -2.91
CA THR A 349 -25.74 -1.47 -4.23
C THR A 349 -26.72 -2.55 -4.72
N THR A 350 -27.52 -2.24 -5.73
CA THR A 350 -28.17 -3.24 -6.55
C THR A 350 -27.07 -3.95 -7.33
N THR A 351 -26.59 -5.08 -6.80
CA THR A 351 -25.83 -6.02 -7.61
C THR A 351 -26.80 -6.62 -8.62
N THR A 352 -26.87 -6.04 -9.81
CA THR A 352 -27.60 -6.66 -10.92
C THR A 352 -26.85 -7.93 -11.28
N THR A 353 -27.28 -9.05 -10.72
CA THR A 353 -26.86 -10.38 -11.19
C THR A 353 -27.43 -10.55 -12.58
N THR A 354 -26.67 -10.17 -13.60
CA THR A 354 -26.96 -10.57 -14.98
C THR A 354 -26.76 -12.07 -15.03
N THR A 355 -27.86 -12.81 -14.87
CA THR A 355 -27.89 -14.24 -15.11
C THR A 355 -27.81 -14.40 -16.62
N THR A 356 -26.59 -14.55 -17.15
CA THR A 356 -26.39 -14.94 -18.54
C THR A 356 -26.74 -16.42 -18.65
N THR A 357 -28.01 -16.68 -18.95
CA THR A 357 -28.47 -18.01 -19.36
C THR A 357 -27.71 -18.39 -20.62
N THR A 358 -26.72 -19.27 -20.49
CA THR A 358 -26.01 -19.84 -21.63
C THR A 358 -26.92 -20.89 -22.26
N THR A 359 -27.72 -20.49 -23.24
CA THR A 359 -28.37 -21.44 -24.16
C THR A 359 -27.29 -22.01 -25.06
N THR A 360 -27.00 -23.28 -24.85
CA THR A 360 -26.21 -24.12 -25.76
C THR A 360 -27.01 -24.30 -27.06
N SER A 361 -26.47 -23.84 -28.18
CA SER A 361 -26.90 -24.30 -29.50
C SER A 361 -25.66 -24.73 -30.27
N GLU A 362 -25.50 -26.05 -30.39
CA GLU A 362 -24.61 -26.70 -31.34
C GLU A 362 -24.99 -26.27 -32.77
N THR A 363 -24.01 -25.81 -33.54
CA THR A 363 -24.06 -25.93 -34.99
C THR A 363 -22.69 -26.30 -35.54
N THR A 364 -22.68 -27.43 -36.22
CA THR A 364 -21.55 -28.18 -36.77
C THR A 364 -20.97 -27.53 -38.03
N THR A 365 -19.63 -27.62 -38.15
CA THR A 365 -18.79 -27.70 -39.36
C THR A 365 -19.02 -26.76 -40.55
N THR A 366 -17.94 -26.10 -40.99
CA THR A 366 -17.24 -26.54 -42.22
C THR A 366 -15.83 -25.96 -42.32
N THR A 367 -14.86 -26.87 -42.48
CA THR A 367 -13.48 -26.65 -42.91
C THR A 367 -13.42 -26.29 -44.39
N THR A 368 -12.58 -25.33 -44.75
CA THR A 368 -11.99 -25.24 -46.09
C THR A 368 -10.51 -24.92 -46.00
N SER A 369 -9.72 -25.89 -46.43
CA SER A 369 -8.27 -25.86 -46.59
C SER A 369 -7.91 -25.08 -47.86
N ALA A 370 -6.83 -24.30 -47.82
CA ALA A 370 -6.09 -23.90 -49.02
C ALA A 370 -4.59 -23.93 -48.74
N THR A 371 -3.95 -24.91 -49.35
CA THR A 371 -2.51 -25.15 -49.42
C THR A 371 -1.94 -24.40 -50.62
N THR A 372 -0.84 -23.65 -50.49
CA THR A 372 0.06 -23.37 -51.63
C THR A 372 1.52 -23.24 -51.19
N ALA A 373 2.38 -23.67 -52.11
CA ALA A 373 3.73 -24.17 -51.99
C ALA A 373 4.86 -23.15 -51.74
N THR A 374 5.96 -23.76 -51.29
CA THR A 374 7.36 -23.37 -51.17
C THR A 374 7.98 -22.68 -52.39
N THR A 375 8.90 -21.74 -52.14
CA THR A 375 10.11 -21.55 -52.96
C THR A 375 11.30 -21.14 -52.09
N THR A 376 12.33 -21.99 -52.13
CA THR A 376 13.69 -21.78 -51.63
C THR A 376 14.51 -20.96 -52.64
N SER A 377 15.30 -20.01 -52.15
CA SER A 377 16.50 -19.51 -52.83
C SER A 377 17.61 -19.28 -51.80
N ALA A 378 18.74 -19.95 -52.01
CA ALA A 378 19.95 -19.83 -51.22
C ALA A 378 20.89 -18.81 -51.87
N THR A 379 21.53 -17.97 -51.05
CA THR A 379 22.72 -17.21 -51.44
C THR A 379 23.72 -17.17 -50.28
N THR A 380 24.88 -17.78 -50.49
CA THR A 380 26.10 -17.72 -49.68
C THR A 380 26.83 -16.41 -49.91
N THR A 381 27.29 -15.68 -48.88
CA THR A 381 28.71 -15.30 -48.67
C THR A 381 29.00 -14.49 -47.40
N THR A 382 30.16 -14.86 -46.81
CA THR A 382 31.16 -14.07 -46.05
C THR A 382 30.88 -13.68 -44.60
N ALA A 383 31.64 -14.35 -43.72
CA ALA A 383 31.78 -14.07 -42.30
C ALA A 383 32.44 -12.72 -42.04
N THR A 384 31.88 -11.95 -41.11
CA THR A 384 32.59 -10.94 -40.33
C THR A 384 32.31 -11.26 -38.86
N THR A 385 33.35 -11.65 -38.13
CA THR A 385 33.25 -11.98 -36.71
C THR A 385 33.12 -10.69 -35.91
N THR A 386 31.89 -10.23 -35.72
CA THR A 386 31.57 -9.21 -34.72
C THR A 386 31.15 -9.94 -33.46
N THR A 387 31.93 -9.82 -32.39
CA THR A 387 31.56 -10.35 -31.07
C THR A 387 30.41 -9.50 -30.53
N THR A 388 29.18 -9.86 -30.89
CA THR A 388 27.97 -9.29 -30.28
C THR A 388 27.83 -9.87 -28.88
N VAL A 389 28.19 -9.09 -27.87
CA VAL A 389 27.78 -9.37 -26.49
C VAL A 389 26.25 -9.28 -26.48
N THR A 390 25.60 -10.43 -26.40
CA THR A 390 24.15 -10.51 -26.33
C THR A 390 23.74 -10.23 -24.90
N THR A 391 23.29 -9.01 -24.63
CA THR A 391 22.65 -8.66 -23.35
C THR A 391 21.40 -9.51 -23.22
N THR A 392 21.42 -10.48 -22.30
CA THR A 392 20.25 -11.28 -21.99
C THR A 392 19.51 -10.57 -20.88
N THR A 393 18.49 -9.79 -21.22
CA THR A 393 17.54 -9.28 -20.23
C THR A 393 16.77 -10.48 -19.70
N VAL A 394 17.07 -10.90 -18.46
CA VAL A 394 16.24 -11.91 -17.77
C VAL A 394 15.05 -11.18 -17.18
N THR A 395 14.03 -10.93 -17.99
CA THR A 395 12.71 -10.57 -17.49
C THR A 395 12.05 -11.85 -17.01
N ILE A 396 12.00 -12.06 -15.69
CA ILE A 396 11.28 -13.21 -15.11
C ILE A 396 9.78 -12.93 -15.23
N TYR A 397 9.16 -13.39 -16.31
CA TYR A 397 7.71 -13.44 -16.45
C TYR A 397 7.17 -14.62 -15.64
N VAL A 398 6.79 -14.37 -14.39
CA VAL A 398 5.98 -15.33 -13.65
C VAL A 398 4.53 -15.17 -14.10
N ASN A 399 4.14 -15.87 -15.17
CA ASN A 399 2.73 -16.06 -15.50
C ASN A 399 2.12 -16.95 -14.41
N MET A 400 1.40 -16.35 -13.46
CA MET A 400 0.56 -17.09 -12.51
C MET A 400 -0.83 -17.25 -13.15
N PHE A 401 -1.18 -18.48 -13.52
CA PHE A 401 -2.57 -18.88 -13.75
C PHE A 401 -3.35 -18.95 -12.43
#